data_AF-A0A847NI74-F1
#
_entry.id   AF-A0A847NI74-F1
#
_cell.length_a   1.000
_cell.length_b   1.000
_cell.length_c   1.000
_cell.angle_alpha   90.00
_cell.angle_beta   90.00
_cell.angle_gamma   90.00
#
_symmetry.space_group_name_H-M   'P 1'
#
loop_
_entity.id
_entity.type
_entity.pdbx_description
1 polymer ?
#
loop_
_entity_poly.entity_id
_entity_poly.type
_entity_poly.pdbx_seq_one_letter_code
_entity_poly.pdbx_strand_id
1 'polypeptide(L)'
;MKHYDLVEWKLFKENLLQDEIYKKMEDHLISCHECMEAFLSLIDDEEIEMAEAMVPEDFTKNVMKNIENIRPIRKNQKRNKKLSSDFFIYYGAVASVAIILTASGVFGKMVDSIPQIATNINMEESRLKADTIYGLSKKITRETNKFVNNFNLNRNKED
;
A
#
# COMPACT_ATOMS: atom_id res chain seq x y z
N MET A 1 4.49 -2.05 -4.27
CA MET A 1 3.22 -2.48 -3.65
C MET A 1 3.55 -3.29 -2.40
N LYS A 2 2.65 -3.40 -1.42
CA LYS A 2 2.91 -4.24 -0.25
C LYS A 2 2.67 -5.70 -0.64
N HIS A 3 3.66 -6.55 -0.41
CA HIS A 3 3.50 -8.00 -0.46
C HIS A 3 2.96 -8.47 0.89
N TYR A 4 2.18 -9.54 0.89
CA TYR A 4 1.66 -10.15 2.10
C TYR A 4 2.59 -11.27 2.56
N ASP A 5 2.65 -11.44 3.88
CA ASP A 5 3.49 -12.45 4.52
C ASP A 5 2.86 -13.85 4.46
N LEU A 6 3.67 -14.90 4.65
CA LEU A 6 3.22 -16.30 4.66
C LEU A 6 2.14 -16.55 5.73
N VAL A 7 2.23 -15.87 6.87
CA VAL A 7 1.22 -15.95 7.93
C VAL A 7 -0.13 -15.40 7.45
N GLU A 8 -0.11 -14.30 6.71
CA GLU A 8 -1.34 -13.68 6.16
C GLU A 8 -1.97 -14.60 5.11
N TRP A 9 -1.16 -15.24 4.26
CA TRP A 9 -1.65 -16.23 3.30
C TRP A 9 -2.21 -17.49 3.96
N LYS A 10 -1.65 -17.93 5.09
CA LYS A 10 -2.22 -19.02 5.88
C LYS A 10 -3.59 -18.65 6.43
N LEU A 11 -3.74 -17.43 6.96
CA LEU A 11 -5.05 -16.93 7.43
C LEU A 11 -6.06 -16.81 6.29
N PHE A 12 -5.60 -16.42 5.10
CA PHE A 12 -6.40 -16.38 3.88
C PHE A 12 -6.89 -17.77 3.47
N LYS A 13 -5.99 -18.77 3.45
CA LYS A 13 -6.30 -20.18 3.14
C LYS A 13 -7.34 -20.76 4.11
N GLU A 14 -7.21 -20.48 5.40
CA GLU A 14 -8.14 -20.94 6.45
C GLU A 14 -9.46 -20.16 6.49
N ASN A 15 -9.66 -19.18 5.59
CA ASN A 15 -10.83 -18.30 5.54
C ASN A 15 -11.11 -17.55 6.86
N LEU A 16 -10.04 -17.16 7.58
CA LEU A 16 -10.10 -16.48 8.89
C LEU A 16 -10.03 -14.95 8.79
N LEU A 17 -10.08 -14.41 7.56
CA LEU A 17 -9.98 -12.97 7.30
C LEU A 17 -11.36 -12.33 7.14
N GLN A 18 -11.42 -11.02 7.37
CA GLN A 18 -12.61 -10.24 7.05
C GLN A 18 -12.80 -10.14 5.53
N ASP A 19 -14.04 -10.20 5.05
CA ASP A 19 -14.40 -10.19 3.62
C ASP A 19 -13.71 -9.07 2.80
N GLU A 20 -13.57 -7.87 3.37
CA GLU A 20 -12.94 -6.74 2.69
C GLU A 20 -11.43 -6.97 2.48
N ILE A 21 -10.76 -7.61 3.43
CA ILE A 21 -9.34 -7.95 3.35
C ILE A 21 -9.15 -9.14 2.41
N TYR A 22 -10.03 -10.14 2.53
CA TYR A 22 -10.05 -11.32 1.66
C TYR A 22 -10.07 -10.91 0.19
N LYS A 23 -11.00 -10.02 -0.19
CA LYS A 23 -11.11 -9.54 -1.57
C LYS A 23 -9.87 -8.79 -2.06
N LYS A 24 -9.25 -7.95 -1.20
CA LYS A 24 -8.02 -7.23 -1.54
C LYS A 24 -6.84 -8.18 -1.76
N MET A 25 -6.78 -9.26 -0.99
CA MET A 25 -5.76 -10.30 -1.13
C MET A 25 -5.99 -11.14 -2.40
N GLU A 26 -7.25 -11.48 -2.71
CA GLU A 26 -7.62 -12.14 -3.97
C GLU A 26 -7.24 -11.30 -5.21
N ASP A 27 -7.61 -10.01 -5.21
CA ASP A 27 -7.23 -9.07 -6.29
C ASP A 27 -5.69 -8.96 -6.43
N HIS A 28 -4.97 -9.10 -5.31
CA HIS A 28 -3.51 -9.07 -5.31
C HIS A 28 -2.89 -10.34 -5.90
N LEU A 29 -3.42 -11.53 -5.61
CA LEU A 29 -2.96 -12.80 -6.19
C LEU A 29 -3.04 -12.75 -7.72
N ILE A 30 -4.10 -12.16 -8.28
CA ILE A 30 -4.28 -12.04 -9.74
C ILE A 30 -3.21 -11.14 -10.39
N SER A 31 -2.70 -10.14 -9.65
CA SER A 31 -1.83 -9.10 -10.20
C SER A 31 -0.35 -9.26 -9.82
N CYS A 32 -0.01 -10.03 -8.80
CA CYS A 32 1.35 -10.18 -8.28
C CYS A 32 1.81 -11.64 -8.34
N HIS A 33 2.79 -11.90 -9.22
CA HIS A 33 3.35 -13.23 -9.42
C HIS A 33 4.08 -13.77 -8.19
N GLU A 34 4.89 -12.95 -7.52
CA GLU A 34 5.65 -13.36 -6.32
C GLU A 34 4.71 -13.82 -5.18
N CYS A 35 3.62 -13.10 -4.96
CA CYS A 35 2.62 -13.47 -3.96
C CYS A 35 1.82 -14.72 -4.36
N MET A 36 1.59 -14.92 -5.66
CA MET A 36 0.99 -16.16 -6.17
C MET A 36 1.89 -17.35 -5.90
N GLU A 37 3.18 -17.27 -6.21
CA GLU A 37 4.12 -18.36 -5.94
C GLU A 37 4.22 -18.68 -4.44
N ALA A 38 4.30 -17.64 -3.61
CA ALA A 38 4.30 -17.79 -2.16
C ALA A 38 3.03 -18.49 -1.66
N PHE A 39 1.86 -18.10 -2.16
CA PHE A 39 0.60 -18.76 -1.82
C PHE A 39 0.55 -20.22 -2.27
N LEU A 40 0.95 -20.53 -3.51
CA LEU A 40 0.97 -21.90 -4.03
C LEU A 40 1.93 -22.80 -3.25
N SER A 41 3.02 -22.27 -2.72
CA SER A 41 3.95 -23.03 -1.86
C SER A 41 3.35 -23.47 -0.51
N LEU A 42 2.17 -22.96 -0.13
CA LEU A 42 1.46 -23.37 1.08
C LEU A 42 0.53 -24.57 0.84
N ILE A 43 0.40 -25.04 -0.40
CA ILE A 43 -0.38 -26.22 -0.76
C ILE A 43 0.54 -27.43 -0.55
N ASP A 44 0.10 -28.38 0.28
CA ASP A 44 0.85 -29.60 0.56
C ASP A 44 0.42 -30.77 -0.35
N ASP A 45 1.25 -31.82 -0.36
CA ASP A 45 1.00 -33.02 -1.17
C ASP A 45 -0.28 -33.76 -0.74
N GLU A 46 -0.66 -33.68 0.54
CA GLU A 46 -1.87 -34.29 1.07
C GLU A 46 -3.14 -33.61 0.51
N GLU A 47 -3.12 -32.28 0.42
CA GLU A 47 -4.18 -31.49 -0.22
C GLU A 47 -4.28 -31.78 -1.72
N ILE A 48 -3.16 -32.02 -2.39
CA ILE A 48 -3.14 -32.42 -3.80
C ILE A 48 -3.79 -33.79 -3.98
N GLU A 49 -3.40 -34.79 -3.18
CA GLU A 49 -3.99 -36.14 -3.22
C GLU A 49 -5.49 -36.12 -2.90
N MET A 50 -5.92 -35.34 -1.90
CA MET A 50 -7.33 -35.16 -1.58
C MET A 50 -8.11 -34.53 -2.75
N ALA A 51 -7.53 -33.53 -3.42
CA ALA A 51 -8.15 -32.88 -4.57
C ALA A 51 -8.28 -33.84 -5.76
N GLU A 52 -7.26 -34.67 -6.03
CA GLU A 52 -7.31 -35.69 -7.08
C GLU A 52 -8.40 -36.74 -6.83
N ALA A 53 -8.60 -37.13 -5.57
CA ALA A 53 -9.69 -38.04 -5.19
C ALA A 53 -11.09 -37.40 -5.36
N MET A 54 -11.19 -36.08 -5.18
CA MET A 54 -12.46 -35.35 -5.23
C MET A 54 -12.84 -34.89 -6.64
N VAL A 55 -11.86 -34.59 -7.49
CA VAL A 55 -12.06 -34.03 -8.83
C VAL A 55 -11.81 -35.10 -9.89
N PRO A 56 -12.87 -35.57 -10.59
CA PRO A 56 -12.70 -36.54 -11.68
C PRO A 56 -11.82 -36.00 -12.81
N GLU A 57 -11.03 -36.85 -13.46
CA GLU A 57 -10.17 -36.47 -14.59
C GLU A 57 -10.95 -35.75 -15.72
N ASP A 58 -12.20 -36.16 -15.95
CA ASP A 58 -13.09 -35.58 -16.97
C ASP A 58 -13.79 -34.29 -16.52
N PHE A 59 -13.53 -33.78 -15.31
CA PHE A 59 -14.21 -32.61 -14.75
C PHE A 59 -14.15 -31.40 -15.68
N THR A 60 -12.94 -30.99 -16.09
CA THR A 60 -12.74 -29.82 -16.97
C THR A 60 -13.48 -29.99 -18.29
N LYS A 61 -13.41 -31.18 -18.90
CA LYS A 61 -14.10 -31.49 -20.16
C LYS A 61 -15.62 -31.40 -20.01
N ASN A 62 -16.16 -31.93 -18.92
CA ASN A 62 -17.59 -31.91 -18.63
C ASN A 62 -18.08 -30.47 -18.37
N VAL A 63 -17.35 -29.68 -17.59
CA VAL A 63 -17.65 -28.26 -17.35
C VAL A 63 -17.66 -27.48 -18.65
N MET A 64 -16.63 -27.63 -19.49
CA MET A 64 -16.53 -26.94 -20.79
C MET A 64 -17.70 -27.29 -21.71
N LYS A 65 -18.09 -28.56 -21.78
CA LYS A 65 -19.27 -29.01 -22.54
C LYS A 65 -20.57 -28.39 -22.01
N ASN A 66 -20.71 -28.26 -20.70
CA ASN A 66 -21.90 -27.68 -20.07
C ASN A 66 -22.03 -26.17 -20.31
N ILE A 67 -20.91 -25.46 -20.46
CA ILE A 67 -20.90 -24.01 -20.71
C ILE A 67 -20.86 -23.64 -22.20
N GLU A 68 -20.60 -24.59 -23.10
CA GLU A 68 -20.47 -24.37 -24.55
C GLU A 68 -21.70 -23.67 -25.16
N ASN A 69 -22.90 -23.96 -24.62
CA ASN A 69 -24.16 -23.39 -25.11
C ASN A 69 -24.66 -22.17 -24.31
N ILE A 70 -23.90 -21.71 -23.31
CA ILE A 70 -24.24 -20.51 -22.55
C ILE A 70 -23.84 -19.29 -23.38
N ARG A 71 -24.82 -18.63 -23.98
CA ARG A 71 -24.57 -17.36 -24.69
C ARG A 71 -24.10 -16.31 -23.68
N PRO A 72 -22.99 -15.60 -23.91
CA PRO A 72 -22.57 -14.54 -23.02
C PRO A 72 -23.66 -13.47 -22.96
N ILE A 73 -24.06 -13.07 -21.74
CA ILE A 73 -25.00 -11.99 -21.53
C ILE A 73 -24.37 -10.74 -22.13
N ARG A 74 -24.84 -10.33 -23.31
CA ARG A 74 -24.47 -9.03 -23.90
C ARG A 74 -25.00 -7.96 -22.95
N LYS A 75 -24.11 -7.37 -22.14
CA LYS A 75 -24.39 -6.09 -21.47
C LYS A 75 -24.76 -5.11 -22.58
N ASN A 76 -26.03 -4.71 -22.64
CA ASN A 76 -26.47 -3.58 -23.43
C ASN A 76 -25.77 -2.33 -22.88
N GLN A 77 -24.54 -2.08 -23.35
CA GLN A 77 -23.90 -0.79 -23.19
C GLN A 77 -24.76 0.22 -23.94
N LYS A 78 -25.70 0.85 -23.22
CA LYS A 78 -26.26 2.13 -23.64
C LYS A 78 -25.08 3.07 -23.78
N ARG A 79 -24.60 3.25 -25.02
CA ARG A 79 -23.61 4.28 -25.36
C ARG A 79 -24.26 5.63 -25.05
N ASN A 80 -24.03 6.14 -23.84
CA ASN A 80 -24.28 7.54 -23.51
C ASN A 80 -23.29 8.39 -24.30
N LYS A 81 -23.61 8.66 -25.58
CA LYS A 81 -22.95 9.69 -26.38
C LYS A 81 -23.33 11.05 -25.83
N LYS A 82 -22.59 11.58 -24.83
CA LYS A 82 -22.54 13.03 -24.53
C LYS A 82 -21.52 13.47 -23.46
N LEU A 83 -20.43 12.74 -23.21
CA LEU A 83 -19.47 13.12 -22.15
C LEU A 83 -18.23 13.90 -22.62
N SER A 84 -18.03 14.11 -23.93
CA SER A 84 -16.76 14.64 -24.45
C SER A 84 -16.72 16.16 -24.61
N SER A 85 -17.83 16.90 -24.55
CA SER A 85 -17.82 18.36 -24.74
C SER A 85 -17.34 19.12 -23.51
N ASP A 86 -17.71 18.64 -22.32
CA ASP A 86 -17.57 19.44 -21.11
C ASP A 86 -16.11 19.46 -20.64
N PHE A 87 -15.37 18.36 -20.80
CA PHE A 87 -13.96 18.26 -20.42
C PHE A 87 -13.06 19.27 -21.16
N PHE A 88 -13.31 19.57 -22.43
CA PHE A 88 -12.51 20.55 -23.18
C PHE A 88 -12.76 21.98 -22.69
N ILE A 89 -13.97 22.30 -22.25
CA ILE A 89 -14.31 23.62 -21.71
C ILE A 89 -13.64 23.82 -20.35
N TYR A 90 -13.74 22.82 -19.46
CA TYR A 90 -13.07 22.85 -18.16
C TYR A 90 -11.55 22.93 -18.31
N TYR A 91 -10.96 22.13 -19.20
CA TYR A 91 -9.52 22.16 -19.46
C TYR A 91 -9.06 23.49 -20.05
N GLY A 92 -9.84 24.08 -20.96
CA GLY A 92 -9.57 25.40 -21.52
C GLY A 92 -9.59 26.52 -20.47
N ALA A 93 -10.54 26.49 -19.54
CA ALA A 93 -10.62 27.46 -18.45
C ALA A 93 -9.44 27.35 -17.47
N VAL A 94 -9.04 26.12 -17.11
CA VAL A 94 -7.87 25.92 -16.24
C VAL A 94 -6.57 26.32 -16.93
N ALA A 95 -6.41 25.95 -18.20
CA ALA A 95 -5.22 26.29 -18.97
C ALA A 95 -5.06 27.80 -19.17
N SER A 96 -6.16 28.54 -19.40
CA SER A 96 -6.09 29.99 -19.55
C SER A 96 -5.65 30.69 -18.26
N VAL A 97 -6.15 30.26 -17.10
CA VAL A 97 -5.70 30.76 -15.79
C VAL A 97 -4.21 30.48 -15.59
N ALA A 98 -3.76 29.25 -15.89
CA ALA A 98 -2.34 28.88 -15.75
C ALA A 98 -1.42 29.73 -16.66
N ILE A 99 -1.81 29.97 -17.91
CA ILE A 99 -1.06 30.80 -18.86
C ILE A 99 -1.01 32.24 -18.38
N ILE A 100 -2.13 32.83 -17.95
CA ILE A 100 -2.18 34.21 -17.43
C ILE A 100 -1.28 34.35 -16.19
N LEU A 101 -1.35 33.40 -15.27
CA LEU A 101 -0.59 33.45 -14.02
C LEU A 101 0.93 33.26 -14.24
N THR A 102 1.29 32.48 -15.26
CA THR A 102 2.68 32.31 -15.70
C THR A 102 3.19 33.54 -16.46
N ALA A 103 2.41 34.07 -17.41
CA ALA A 103 2.78 35.22 -18.22
C ALA A 103 2.85 36.52 -17.41
N SER A 104 2.04 36.66 -16.35
CA SER A 104 2.06 37.81 -15.44
C SER A 104 3.26 37.81 -14.48
N GLY A 105 4.06 36.76 -14.45
CA GLY A 105 5.29 36.70 -13.63
C GLY A 105 5.03 36.65 -12.12
N VAL A 106 3.82 36.25 -11.69
CA VAL A 106 3.44 36.15 -10.27
C VAL A 106 4.38 35.21 -9.50
N PHE A 107 4.80 34.10 -10.13
CA PHE A 107 5.75 33.16 -9.53
C PHE A 107 7.15 33.78 -9.32
N GLY A 108 7.58 34.69 -10.21
CA GLY A 108 8.84 35.43 -10.03
C GLY A 108 8.81 36.29 -8.78
N LYS A 109 7.71 37.04 -8.56
CA LYS A 109 7.53 37.88 -7.37
C LYS A 109 7.53 37.08 -6.06
N MET A 110 7.02 35.85 -6.09
CA MET A 110 7.06 34.95 -4.92
C MET A 110 8.50 34.49 -4.62
N VAL A 111 9.27 34.12 -5.64
CA VAL A 111 10.68 33.72 -5.50
C VAL A 111 11.53 34.88 -4.99
N ASP A 112 11.28 36.10 -5.46
CA ASP A 112 11.97 37.32 -5.00
C ASP A 112 11.64 37.70 -3.54
N SER A 113 10.55 37.15 -2.98
CA SER A 113 10.16 37.36 -1.59
C SER A 113 10.78 36.32 -0.63
N ILE A 114 11.33 35.22 -1.14
CA ILE A 114 11.99 34.17 -0.34
C ILE A 114 13.18 34.70 0.48
N PRO A 115 14.07 35.56 -0.04
CA PRO A 115 15.20 36.09 0.73
C PRO A 115 14.76 36.89 1.97
N GLN A 116 13.62 37.57 1.90
CA GLN A 116 13.09 38.40 3.00
C GLN A 116 12.43 37.56 4.10
N ILE A 117 11.97 36.35 3.77
CA ILE A 117 11.39 35.42 4.74
C ILE A 117 12.51 34.61 5.38
N ALA A 118 13.48 34.12 4.60
CA ALA A 118 14.63 33.33 5.07
C ALA A 118 15.53 34.05 6.08
N THR A 119 15.66 35.37 6.00
CA THR A 119 16.39 36.19 6.99
C THR A 119 15.69 36.25 8.34
N ASN A 120 14.37 36.11 8.39
CA ASN A 120 13.58 36.17 9.62
C ASN A 120 13.40 34.80 10.32
N ILE A 121 13.71 33.68 9.66
CA ILE A 121 13.54 32.31 10.23
C ILE A 121 14.84 31.75 10.85
N ASN A 122 16.00 32.29 10.48
CA ASN A 122 17.30 31.70 10.86
C ASN A 122 17.73 31.92 12.31
N MET A 123 17.03 32.76 13.10
CA MET A 123 17.49 33.13 14.45
C MET A 123 16.77 32.41 15.60
N GLU A 124 15.62 31.77 15.38
CA GLU A 124 14.78 31.23 16.47
C GLU A 124 14.63 29.68 16.46
N GLU A 125 14.74 29.00 15.31
CA GLU A 125 14.45 27.56 15.21
C GLU A 125 15.60 26.63 15.65
N SER A 126 16.85 27.07 15.52
CA SER A 126 18.05 26.24 15.75
C SER A 126 18.37 26.00 17.23
N ARG A 127 17.89 26.84 18.15
CA ARG A 127 18.10 26.65 19.61
C ARG A 127 17.08 25.70 20.25
N LEU A 128 15.82 25.71 19.81
CA LEU A 128 14.74 24.91 20.42
C LEU A 128 14.82 23.41 20.04
N LYS A 129 15.24 23.09 18.81
CA LYS A 129 15.38 21.69 18.37
C LYS A 129 16.62 21.00 18.93
N ALA A 130 17.73 21.71 19.10
CA ALA A 130 18.98 21.13 19.61
C ALA A 130 18.87 20.66 21.07
N ASP A 131 18.25 21.47 21.93
CA ASP A 131 18.12 21.17 23.36
C ASP A 131 17.19 19.97 23.61
N THR A 132 16.12 19.87 22.81
CA THR A 132 15.16 18.75 22.86
C THR A 132 15.78 17.43 22.40
N ILE A 133 16.53 17.44 21.30
CA ILE A 133 17.23 16.25 20.78
C ILE A 133 18.33 15.79 21.75
N TYR A 134 19.12 16.72 22.30
CA TYR A 134 20.15 16.41 23.29
C TYR A 134 19.56 15.83 24.59
N GLY A 135 18.44 16.39 25.07
CA GLY A 135 17.72 15.88 26.24
C GLY A 135 17.17 14.46 26.05
N LEU A 136 16.62 14.17 24.87
CA LEU A 136 16.13 12.83 24.52
C LEU A 136 17.27 11.81 24.47
N SER A 137 18.38 12.16 23.81
CA SER A 137 19.58 11.30 23.75
C SER A 137 20.11 10.98 25.15
N LYS A 138 20.24 12.00 26.01
CA LYS A 138 20.69 11.82 27.41
C LYS A 138 19.74 10.93 28.22
N LYS A 139 18.43 11.01 27.97
CA LYS A 139 17.44 10.15 28.64
C LYS A 139 17.58 8.69 28.17
N ILE A 140 17.73 8.45 26.88
CA ILE A 140 17.92 7.10 26.32
C ILE A 140 19.19 6.48 26.90
N THR A 141 20.34 7.17 26.85
CA THR A 141 21.61 6.64 27.37
C THR A 141 21.52 6.30 28.86
N ARG A 142 20.82 7.12 29.64
CA ARG A 142 20.64 6.87 31.08
C ARG A 142 19.79 5.63 31.36
N GLU A 143 18.71 5.43 30.62
CA GLU A 143 17.86 4.25 30.78
C GLU A 143 18.56 2.98 30.28
N THR A 144 19.34 3.05 29.19
CA THR A 144 20.18 1.93 28.75
C THR A 144 21.24 1.57 29.79
N ASN A 145 21.91 2.56 30.40
CA ASN A 145 22.93 2.29 31.41
C ASN A 145 22.34 1.66 32.69
N LYS A 146 21.13 2.09 33.10
CA LYS A 146 20.39 1.44 34.20
C LYS A 146 20.01 -0.01 33.85
N PHE A 147 19.52 -0.24 32.63
CA PHE A 147 19.18 -1.58 32.16
C PHE A 147 20.40 -2.51 32.17
N VAL A 148 21.53 -2.09 31.60
CA VAL A 148 22.77 -2.88 31.57
C VAL A 148 23.28 -3.20 32.98
N ASN A 149 23.21 -2.24 33.91
CA ASN A 149 23.59 -2.49 35.30
C ASN A 149 22.62 -3.44 36.00
N ASN A 150 21.30 -3.30 35.80
CA ASN A 150 20.32 -4.24 36.36
C ASN A 150 20.45 -5.65 35.77
N PHE A 151 20.74 -5.78 34.47
CA PHE A 151 20.98 -7.07 33.82
C PHE A 151 22.21 -7.78 34.41
N ASN A 152 23.30 -7.06 34.67
CA ASN A 152 24.48 -7.64 35.29
C ASN A 152 24.27 -7.99 36.78
N LEU A 153 23.48 -7.19 37.52
CA LEU A 153 23.18 -7.45 38.92
C LEU A 153 22.22 -8.64 39.12
N ASN A 154 21.28 -8.87 38.20
CA ASN A 154 20.36 -9.99 38.30
C ASN A 154 21.02 -11.33 37.93
N ARG A 155 22.05 -11.31 37.09
CA ARG A 155 22.84 -12.51 36.73
C ARG A 155 23.70 -13.04 37.88
N ASN A 156 24.10 -12.20 38.84
CA ASN A 156 24.95 -12.60 39.96
C ASN A 156 24.16 -13.00 41.23
N LYS A 157 22.84 -13.16 41.13
CA LYS A 157 21.96 -13.58 42.25
C LYS A 157 21.29 -14.94 42.06
N GLU A 158 21.59 -15.64 40.96
CA GLU A 158 21.06 -16.97 40.65
C GLU A 158 22.09 -18.11 40.83
N ASP A 159 23.18 -17.86 41.56
CA ASP A 159 24.09 -18.89 42.10
C ASP A 159 23.97 -18.98 43.64
#